data_AF-A0A554LCS5-F1
#
_entry.id   AF-A0A554LCS5-F1
#
_cell.length_a   1.000
_cell.length_b   1.000
_cell.length_c   1.000
_cell.angle_alpha   90.00
_cell.angle_beta   90.00
_cell.angle_gamma   90.00
#
_symmetry.space_group_name_H-M   'P 1'
#
loop_
_entity.id
_entity.type
_entity.pdbx_description
1 polymer ?
#
loop_
_entity_poly.entity_id
_entity_poly.type
_entity_poly.pdbx_seq_one_letter_code
_entity_poly.pdbx_strand_id
1 'polypeptide(L)'
;MISEELKNLVSRFGTLILIEENKPKFVVMSYDTAKGLVIHKNVDPSTGSESTLSGYRSVDNSGNFDKDSNEEMIDRLNKDISALKDQVAEREREISGNL
;
A
#
# COMPACT_ATOMS: atom_id res chain seq x y z
N MET A 1 27.44 19.14 5.75
CA MET A 1 27.35 18.52 4.41
C MET A 1 26.71 17.15 4.61
N ILE A 2 25.59 16.85 3.94
CA ILE A 2 24.96 15.53 4.06
C ILE A 2 25.86 14.49 3.37
N SER A 3 26.14 13.36 4.02
CA SER A 3 27.03 12.34 3.45
C SER A 3 26.46 11.78 2.15
N GLU A 4 27.34 11.50 1.19
CA GLU A 4 26.94 10.87 -0.08
C GLU A 4 26.31 9.49 0.15
N GLU A 5 26.64 8.81 1.25
CA GLU A 5 26.02 7.54 1.62
C GLU A 5 24.54 7.73 1.94
N LEU A 6 24.19 8.76 2.73
CA LEU A 6 22.79 9.03 3.08
C LEU A 6 21.99 9.39 1.83
N LYS A 7 22.56 10.15 0.90
CA LYS A 7 21.91 10.47 -0.39
C LYS A 7 21.64 9.21 -1.21
N ASN A 8 22.63 8.32 -1.32
CA ASN A 8 22.48 7.04 -2.02
C ASN A 8 21.44 6.12 -1.37
N LEU A 9 21.34 6.17 -0.05
CA LEU A 9 20.38 5.36 0.69
C LEU A 9 18.95 5.88 0.46
N VAL A 10 18.74 7.19 0.48
CA VAL A 10 17.45 7.82 0.17
C VAL A 10 17.06 7.58 -1.29
N SER A 11 17.98 7.68 -2.24
CA SER A 11 17.66 7.44 -3.66
C SER A 11 17.27 6.00 -3.94
N ARG A 12 17.84 5.03 -3.21
CA ARG A 12 17.54 3.60 -3.37
C ARG A 12 16.24 3.17 -2.71
N PHE A 13 15.93 3.71 -1.52
CA PHE A 13 14.82 3.24 -0.68
C PHE A 13 13.67 4.25 -0.56
N GLY A 14 13.82 5.46 -1.10
CA GLY A 14 12.82 6.52 -1.09
C GLY A 14 12.75 7.29 0.24
N THR A 15 12.34 6.62 1.31
CA THR A 15 12.17 7.21 2.65
C THR A 15 12.87 6.36 3.69
N LEU A 16 13.61 7.01 4.59
CA LEU A 16 14.34 6.38 5.68
C LEU A 16 13.81 6.87 7.03
N ILE A 17 13.77 5.97 8.00
CA ILE A 17 13.41 6.28 9.38
C ILE A 17 14.67 6.08 10.22
N LEU A 18 15.11 7.13 10.91
CA LEU A 18 16.21 7.05 11.86
C LEU A 18 15.64 6.77 13.25
N ILE A 19 16.13 5.68 13.85
CA ILE A 19 15.73 5.21 15.17
C ILE A 19 16.90 5.46 16.11
N GLU A 20 16.66 6.19 17.21
CA GLU A 20 17.60 6.31 18.32
C GLU A 20 16.88 5.92 19.61
N GLU A 21 17.56 5.23 20.53
CA GLU A 21 16.97 4.75 21.79
C GLU A 21 15.70 3.92 21.58
N ASN A 22 15.67 3.09 20.53
CA ASN A 22 14.51 2.30 20.09
C ASN A 22 13.26 3.13 19.75
N LYS A 23 13.40 4.42 19.43
CA LYS A 23 12.30 5.29 19.03
C LYS A 23 12.61 6.00 17.71
N PRO A 24 11.64 6.13 16.79
CA PRO A 24 11.79 6.98 15.61
C PRO A 24 12.04 8.43 16.05
N LYS A 25 13.15 9.02 15.62
CA LYS A 25 13.48 10.43 15.90
C LYS A 25 13.32 11.29 14.66
N PHE A 26 13.74 10.78 13.50
CA PHE A 26 13.73 11.52 12.24
C PHE A 26 13.24 10.66 11.09
N VAL A 27 12.61 11.32 10.12
CA VAL A 27 12.30 10.74 8.82
C VAL A 27 13.04 11.55 7.76
N VAL A 28 13.80 10.86 6.92
CA VAL A 28 14.55 11.47 5.82
C VAL A 28 13.92 11.02 4.51
N MET A 29 13.52 11.98 3.69
CA MET A 29 12.87 11.76 2.41
C MET A 29 13.28 12.88 1.44
N SER A 30 12.97 12.71 0.15
CA SER A 30 13.15 13.80 -0.82
C SER A 30 12.22 14.98 -0.49
N TYR A 31 12.65 16.17 -0.91
CA TYR A 31 11.88 17.38 -0.73
C TYR A 31 10.50 17.29 -1.41
N ASP A 32 10.43 16.71 -2.62
CA ASP A 32 9.17 16.57 -3.35
C ASP A 32 8.17 15.68 -2.61
N THR A 33 8.64 14.57 -2.02
CA THR A 33 7.81 13.71 -1.16
C THR A 33 7.31 14.46 0.06
N ALA A 34 8.19 15.19 0.76
CA ALA A 34 7.80 15.99 1.93
C ALA A 34 6.78 17.09 1.56
N LYS A 35 7.00 17.77 0.43
CA LYS A 35 6.11 18.81 -0.10
C LYS A 35 4.73 18.26 -0.43
N GLY A 36 4.65 17.09 -1.07
CA GLY A 36 3.38 16.41 -1.35
C GLY A 36 2.58 16.17 -0.06
N LEU A 37 3.21 15.61 0.97
CA LEU A 37 2.56 15.33 2.25
C LEU A 37 2.02 16.59 2.96
N VAL A 38 2.75 17.71 2.87
CA VAL A 38 2.32 18.98 3.47
C VAL A 38 1.15 19.60 2.71
N ILE A 39 1.14 19.50 1.38
CA ILE A 39 0.05 20.03 0.55
C ILE A 39 -1.25 19.26 0.84
N HIS A 40 -1.18 17.93 0.96
CA HIS A 40 -2.35 17.11 1.32
C HIS A 40 -2.96 17.42 2.68
N LYS A 41 -2.16 17.90 3.64
CA LYS A 41 -2.67 18.29 4.97
C LYS A 41 -3.49 19.59 4.94
N ASN A 42 -3.32 20.41 3.91
CA ASN A 42 -4.00 21.71 3.77
C ASN A 42 -5.15 21.68 2.73
N VAL A 43 -5.46 20.51 2.15
CA VAL A 43 -6.66 20.35 1.33
C VAL A 43 -7.82 20.01 2.25
N ASP A 44 -8.80 20.92 2.30
CA ASP A 44 -10.07 20.70 2.97
C ASP A 44 -10.70 19.37 2.48
N PRO A 45 -11.05 18.43 3.38
CA PRO A 45 -11.63 17.15 2.98
C PRO A 45 -12.99 17.28 2.26
N SER A 46 -13.56 18.49 2.19
CA SER A 46 -14.79 18.77 1.45
C SER A 46 -14.61 19.01 -0.06
N THR A 47 -13.38 19.17 -0.55
CA THR A 47 -13.11 19.26 -1.99
C THR A 47 -12.39 17.99 -2.44
N GLY A 48 -13.17 17.07 -3.05
CA GLY A 48 -12.73 15.77 -3.55
C GLY A 48 -11.70 15.85 -4.68
N SER A 49 -10.48 16.26 -4.34
CA SER A 49 -9.31 16.17 -5.21
C SER A 49 -8.43 15.06 -4.67
N GLU A 50 -8.70 13.84 -5.14
CA GLU A 50 -7.79 12.70 -5.04
C GLU A 50 -6.52 13.03 -5.83
N SER A 51 -5.59 13.74 -5.20
CA SER A 51 -4.20 13.70 -5.65
C SER A 51 -3.57 12.45 -5.06
N THR A 52 -3.67 11.35 -5.80
CA THR A 52 -2.91 10.14 -5.54
C THR A 52 -1.42 10.47 -5.59
N LEU A 53 -0.72 10.11 -4.51
CA LEU A 53 0.73 10.11 -4.39
C LEU A 53 1.37 9.41 -5.60
N SER A 54 1.89 10.21 -6.55
CA SER A 54 2.64 9.76 -7.71
C SER A 54 3.95 9.11 -7.25
N GLY A 55 3.93 7.79 -7.16
CA GLY A 55 5.02 6.93 -6.71
C GLY A 55 4.67 5.45 -6.82
N TYR A 56 3.37 5.13 -6.76
CA TYR A 56 2.85 3.95 -7.42
C TYR A 56 2.56 4.30 -8.87
N ARG A 57 2.94 3.43 -9.81
CA ARG A 57 2.44 3.47 -11.18
C ARG A 57 0.91 3.45 -11.12
N SER A 58 0.29 4.63 -11.15
CA SER A 58 -1.08 4.76 -11.61
C SER A 58 -0.98 4.49 -13.09
N VAL A 59 -1.29 3.24 -13.46
CA VAL A 59 -1.66 2.91 -14.82
C VAL A 59 -2.80 3.85 -15.15
N ASP A 60 -2.54 4.79 -16.04
CA ASP A 60 -3.57 5.58 -16.68
C ASP A 60 -4.58 4.60 -17.26
N ASN A 61 -5.69 4.40 -16.56
CA ASN A 61 -6.86 3.77 -17.13
C ASN A 61 -7.98 4.79 -17.04
N SER A 62 -7.89 5.79 -17.91
CA SER A 62 -9.06 6.44 -18.47
C SER A 62 -9.92 5.35 -19.14
N GLY A 63 -10.76 4.71 -18.35
CA GLY A 63 -11.73 3.74 -18.83
C GLY A 63 -12.81 3.70 -17.77
N ASN A 64 -14.03 4.04 -18.17
CA ASN A 64 -15.24 3.86 -17.39
C ASN A 64 -15.09 2.62 -16.51
N PHE A 65 -15.00 2.82 -15.19
CA PHE A 65 -15.04 1.72 -14.25
C PHE A 65 -16.49 1.24 -14.25
N ASP A 66 -16.81 0.34 -15.18
CA ASP A 66 -18.09 -0.33 -15.28
C ASP A 66 -18.34 -1.03 -13.95
N LYS A 67 -19.27 -0.45 -13.17
CA LYS A 67 -19.61 -0.87 -11.81
C LYS A 67 -19.98 -2.36 -11.75
N ASP A 68 -20.54 -2.87 -12.84
CA ASP A 68 -20.92 -4.27 -13.04
C ASP A 68 -19.70 -5.22 -13.11
N SER A 69 -18.57 -4.77 -13.69
CA SER A 69 -17.35 -5.58 -13.76
C SER A 69 -16.66 -5.72 -12.39
N ASN A 70 -16.88 -4.77 -11.49
CA ASN A 70 -16.36 -4.82 -10.13
C ASN A 70 -17.19 -5.78 -9.25
N GLU A 71 -18.51 -5.80 -9.44
CA GLU A 71 -19.41 -6.71 -8.73
C GLU A 71 -19.14 -8.18 -9.12
N GLU A 72 -18.93 -8.47 -10.41
CA GLU A 72 -18.56 -9.81 -10.87
C GLU A 72 -17.18 -10.25 -10.34
N MET A 73 -16.22 -9.31 -10.24
CA MET A 73 -14.91 -9.61 -9.64
C MET A 73 -15.02 -9.94 -8.16
N ILE A 74 -15.86 -9.20 -7.42
CA ILE A 74 -16.12 -9.44 -5.99
C ILE A 74 -16.77 -10.82 -5.79
N ASP A 75 -17.73 -11.20 -6.64
CA ASP A 75 -18.37 -12.52 -6.56
C ASP A 75 -17.40 -13.67 -6.84
N ARG A 76 -16.52 -13.51 -7.83
CA ARG A 76 -15.45 -14.48 -8.12
C ARG A 76 -14.50 -14.62 -6.93
N LEU A 77 -14.07 -13.51 -6.33
CA LEU A 77 -13.20 -13.53 -5.15
C LEU A 77 -13.87 -14.20 -3.95
N ASN A 78 -15.15 -13.92 -3.70
CA ASN A 78 -15.91 -14.55 -2.62
C ASN A 78 -16.05 -16.07 -2.82
N LYS A 79 -16.22 -16.51 -4.07
CA LYS A 79 -16.26 -17.94 -4.42
C LYS A 79 -14.90 -18.60 -4.19
N ASP A 80 -13.81 -17.96 -4.61
CA ASP A 80 -12.46 -18.47 -4.42
C ASP A 80 -12.10 -18.55 -2.92
N ILE A 81 -12.45 -17.53 -2.13
CA ILE A 81 -12.28 -17.53 -0.68
C ILE A 81 -13.03 -18.71 -0.04
N SER A 82 -14.26 -18.99 -0.49
CA SER A 82 -15.04 -20.11 0.05
C SER A 82 -14.40 -21.46 -0.28
N ALA A 83 -13.97 -21.66 -1.52
CA ALA A 83 -13.28 -22.87 -1.93
C ALA A 83 -11.96 -23.08 -1.17
N LEU A 84 -11.22 -22.00 -0.90
CA LEU A 84 -9.99 -22.06 -0.12
C LEU A 84 -10.26 -22.41 1.35
N LYS A 85 -11.35 -21.90 1.94
CA LYS A 85 -11.77 -22.28 3.30
C LYS A 85 -12.08 -23.77 3.40
N ASP A 86 -12.78 -24.33 2.41
CA ASP A 86 -13.10 -25.75 2.38
C ASP A 86 -11.82 -26.61 2.25
N GLN A 87 -10.87 -26.20 1.41
CA GLN A 87 -9.57 -26.88 1.29
C GLN A 87 -8.76 -26.83 2.58
N VAL A 88 -8.80 -25.71 3.31
CA VAL A 88 -8.13 -25.58 4.61
C VAL A 88 -8.81 -26.50 5.63
N ALA A 89 -10.14 -26.49 5.71
CA ALA A 89 -10.89 -27.33 6.63
C ALA A 89 -10.66 -28.83 6.38
N GLU A 90 -10.54 -29.25 5.11
CA GLU A 90 -10.24 -30.64 4.78
C GLU A 90 -8.81 -31.02 5.17
N ARG A 91 -7.82 -30.16 4.91
CA ARG A 91 -6.44 -30.41 5.39
C ARG A 91 -6.35 -30.46 6.91
N GLU A 92 -7.07 -29.59 7.62
CA GLU A 92 -7.12 -29.62 9.08
C GLU A 92 -7.77 -30.91 9.59
N ARG A 93 -8.81 -31.40 8.90
CA ARG A 93 -9.45 -32.69 9.21
C ARG A 93 -8.49 -33.86 8.98
N GLU A 94 -7.78 -33.90 7.85
CA GLU A 94 -6.76 -34.93 7.55
C GLU A 94 -5.62 -34.94 8.58
N ILE A 95 -5.19 -33.77 9.04
CA ILE A 95 -4.16 -33.64 10.08
C ILE A 95 -4.71 -34.09 11.45
N SER A 96 -5.97 -33.76 11.77
CA SER A 96 -6.60 -34.14 13.04
C SER A 96 -7.07 -35.60 13.13
N GLY A 97 -7.34 -36.24 11.99
CA GLY A 97 -7.80 -37.64 11.91
C GLY A 97 -6.68 -38.67 11.80
N ASN A 98 -5.42 -38.24 11.63
CA ASN A 98 -4.22 -39.09 11.64
C ASN A 98 -3.46 -39.07 12.99
N LEU A 99 -4.13 -38.64 14.06
CA LEU A 99 -3.72 -38.74 15.47
C LEU A 99 -4.63 -39.70 16.22
#